data_AF-A0A178B2W9-F1
#
_entry.id   AF-A0A178B2W9-F1
#
_cell.length_a   1.000
_cell.length_b   1.000
_cell.length_c   1.000
_cell.angle_alpha   90.00
_cell.angle_beta   90.00
_cell.angle_gamma   90.00
#
_symmetry.space_group_name_H-M   'P 1'
#
loop_
_entity.id
_entity.type
_entity.pdbx_description
1 polymer ?
#
loop_
_entity_poly.entity_id
_entity_poly.type
_entity_poly.pdbx_seq_one_letter_code
_entity_poly.pdbx_strand_id
1 'polypeptide(L)'
;VIALSSRNSIFASKLLHHDPSSTEHKDDITRVIGNVGRVGMVLMVAPQVPRTREVELNNFRLVTHAPFDGRSEDSFKATTLHLRFTEFEMAFDVGQRGAIDKDLCLVETLIQVYDRDVWVGDIDVLPLFNQRNDAVRRNNISCRGCSSSSQTSDIHSSLVSIDNWEELLDPPKDLGELNIAVFRAYDNWVARLAAACISLQKGFRIVINPVDKVCWGC
;
A
#
# COMPACT_ATOMS: atom_id res chain seq x y z
N VAL A 1 -1.84 8.03 13.45
CA VAL A 1 -2.22 9.25 12.70
C VAL A 1 -1.47 9.23 11.39
N ILE A 2 -2.17 9.41 10.27
CA ILE A 2 -1.58 9.42 8.92
C ILE A 2 -1.14 10.82 8.48
N ALA A 3 -1.87 11.85 8.92
CA ALA A 3 -1.58 13.24 8.61
C ALA A 3 -2.20 14.19 9.64
N LEU A 4 -1.73 15.43 9.67
CA LEU A 4 -2.25 16.53 10.48
C LEU A 4 -2.70 17.65 9.55
N SER A 5 -3.95 18.09 9.65
CA SER A 5 -4.44 19.29 8.96
C SER A 5 -4.52 20.46 9.92
N SER A 6 -4.00 21.62 9.51
CA SER A 6 -4.12 22.89 10.22
C SER A 6 -4.23 24.04 9.23
N ARG A 7 -5.26 24.87 9.37
CA ARG A 7 -5.56 26.03 8.51
C ARG A 7 -5.70 25.67 7.02
N ASN A 8 -4.64 25.90 6.24
CA ASN A 8 -4.58 25.67 4.79
C ASN A 8 -3.45 24.68 4.43
N SER A 9 -3.02 23.88 5.40
CA SER A 9 -1.90 22.96 5.26
C SER A 9 -2.25 21.59 5.80
N ILE A 10 -1.91 20.56 5.04
CA ILE A 10 -1.89 19.17 5.47
C ILE A 10 -0.43 18.75 5.60
N PHE A 11 -0.05 18.21 6.74
CA PHE A 11 1.28 17.71 7.05
C PHE A 11 1.21 16.20 7.10
N ALA A 12 1.94 15.54 6.21
CA ALA A 12 1.93 14.08 6.09
C ALA A 12 3.36 13.55 6.00
N SER A 13 3.58 12.28 6.37
CA SER A 13 4.89 11.66 6.20
C SER A 13 5.26 11.61 4.71
N LYS A 14 6.52 11.90 4.38
CA LYS A 14 7.03 11.73 3.01
C LYS A 14 6.89 10.31 2.48
N LEU A 15 6.85 9.31 3.37
CA LEU A 15 6.65 7.91 2.99
C LEU A 15 5.34 7.66 2.22
N LEU A 16 4.34 8.53 2.37
CA LEU A 16 3.08 8.44 1.63
C LEU A 16 3.19 8.94 0.17
N HIS A 17 4.33 9.53 -0.18
CA HIS A 17 4.59 10.14 -1.49
C HIS A 17 5.74 9.47 -2.24
N HIS A 18 6.22 8.31 -1.75
CA HIS A 18 7.36 7.60 -2.32
C HIS A 18 7.12 6.10 -2.39
N ASP A 19 7.98 5.42 -3.15
CA ASP A 19 7.96 3.97 -3.27
C ASP A 19 8.22 3.28 -1.92
N PRO A 20 7.42 2.25 -1.55
CA PRO A 20 7.52 1.61 -0.24
C PRO A 20 8.83 0.83 -0.04
N SER A 21 9.64 0.62 -1.09
CA SER A 21 10.99 0.07 -0.98
C SER A 21 11.98 1.04 -0.32
N SER A 22 11.79 2.35 -0.50
CA SER A 22 12.65 3.36 0.11
C SER A 22 12.19 3.72 1.52
N THR A 23 13.15 3.87 2.42
CA THR A 23 12.92 4.38 3.79
C THR A 23 13.78 5.61 4.10
N GLU A 24 14.40 6.21 3.08
CA GLU A 24 15.31 7.35 3.20
C GLU A 24 14.65 8.56 3.88
N HIS A 25 13.35 8.73 3.68
CA HIS A 25 12.55 9.87 4.17
C HIS A 25 11.58 9.48 5.29
N LYS A 26 11.91 8.46 6.08
CA LYS A 26 10.98 7.92 7.10
C LYS A 26 10.58 8.92 8.18
N ASP A 27 11.48 9.85 8.52
CA ASP A 27 11.27 10.85 9.57
C ASP A 27 10.90 12.21 8.99
N ASP A 28 10.78 12.32 7.66
CA ASP A 28 10.47 13.56 6.97
C ASP A 28 8.95 13.79 6.89
N ILE A 29 8.57 15.06 7.04
CA ILE A 29 7.20 15.54 6.88
C ILE A 29 7.15 16.44 5.65
N THR A 30 6.16 16.22 4.79
CA THR A 30 5.83 17.11 3.68
C THR A 30 4.57 17.90 3.98
N ARG A 31 4.58 19.17 3.59
CA ARG A 31 3.42 20.04 3.59
C ARG A 31 2.75 20.00 2.22
N VAL A 32 1.46 19.66 2.21
CA VAL A 32 0.55 19.80 1.07
C VAL A 32 -0.35 21.01 1.32
N ILE A 33 -0.53 21.85 0.31
CA ILE A 33 -1.46 22.99 0.38
C ILE A 33 -2.88 22.45 0.25
N GLY A 34 -3.72 22.73 1.26
CA GLY A 34 -5.08 22.23 1.32
C GLY A 34 -5.58 22.12 2.76
N ASN A 35 -6.87 21.89 2.95
CA ASN A 35 -7.45 21.60 4.25
C ASN A 35 -8.57 20.57 4.13
N VAL A 36 -9.00 20.06 5.27
CA VAL A 36 -10.05 19.03 5.35
C VAL A 36 -11.45 19.62 5.61
N GLY A 37 -11.64 20.92 5.36
CA GLY A 37 -12.94 21.59 5.56
C GLY A 37 -13.40 21.67 7.01
N ARG A 38 -12.48 21.56 7.98
CA ARG A 38 -12.76 21.60 9.42
C ARG A 38 -12.00 22.75 10.07
N VAL A 39 -12.59 23.32 11.11
CA VAL A 39 -11.95 24.32 11.97
C VAL A 39 -10.97 23.64 12.94
N GLY A 40 -9.98 24.38 13.42
CA GLY A 40 -8.98 23.88 14.37
C GLY A 40 -7.90 23.00 13.75
N MET A 41 -7.33 22.13 14.59
CA MET A 41 -6.34 21.12 14.22
C MET A 41 -7.03 19.77 14.05
N VAL A 42 -6.76 19.08 12.95
CA VAL A 42 -7.35 17.78 12.66
C VAL A 42 -6.28 16.71 12.56
N LEU A 43 -6.35 15.72 13.43
CA LEU A 43 -5.56 14.51 13.38
C LEU A 43 -6.28 13.48 12.51
N MET A 44 -5.73 13.21 11.33
CA MET A 44 -6.28 12.25 10.37
C MET A 44 -5.85 10.85 10.79
N VAL A 45 -6.81 9.97 11.06
CA VAL A 45 -6.54 8.58 11.50
C VAL A 45 -7.02 7.58 10.46
N ALA A 46 -6.26 6.51 10.26
CA ALA A 46 -6.67 5.40 9.42
C ALA A 46 -7.90 4.68 10.04
N PRO A 47 -8.77 4.07 9.22
CA PRO A 47 -9.88 3.28 9.72
C PRO A 47 -9.37 2.07 10.50
N GLN A 48 -10.12 1.65 11.53
CA GLN A 48 -9.73 0.48 12.34
C GLN A 48 -9.74 -0.82 11.52
N VAL A 49 -10.65 -0.93 10.55
CA VAL A 49 -10.79 -2.09 9.68
C VAL A 49 -10.90 -1.60 8.22
N PRO A 50 -9.77 -1.40 7.53
CA PRO A 50 -9.77 -1.05 6.11
C PRO A 50 -10.48 -2.16 5.31
N ARG A 51 -11.35 -1.78 4.39
CA ARG A 51 -12.13 -2.74 3.59
C ARG A 51 -11.46 -2.99 2.25
N THR A 52 -11.56 -4.20 1.75
CA THR A 52 -11.21 -4.51 0.35
C THR A 52 -12.45 -4.98 -0.37
N ARG A 53 -12.51 -4.76 -1.68
CA ARG A 53 -13.62 -5.23 -2.50
C ARG A 53 -13.66 -6.76 -2.47
N GLU A 54 -14.86 -7.28 -2.27
CA GLU A 54 -15.10 -8.72 -2.36
C GLU A 54 -15.00 -9.20 -3.81
N VAL A 55 -14.56 -10.45 -3.98
CA VAL A 55 -14.46 -11.08 -5.29
C VAL A 55 -15.87 -11.47 -5.72
N GLU A 56 -16.39 -10.80 -6.74
CA GLU A 56 -17.71 -11.10 -7.28
C GLU A 56 -17.67 -12.41 -8.07
N LEU A 57 -18.30 -13.47 -7.56
CA LEU A 57 -18.37 -14.79 -8.22
C LEU A 57 -18.98 -14.76 -9.63
N ASN A 58 -19.80 -13.75 -9.93
CA ASN A 58 -20.45 -13.59 -11.23
C ASN A 58 -19.64 -12.74 -12.21
N ASN A 59 -18.53 -12.15 -11.77
CA ASN A 59 -17.67 -11.31 -12.58
C ASN A 59 -16.49 -12.17 -13.06
N PHE A 60 -16.57 -12.63 -14.31
CA PHE A 60 -15.56 -13.45 -14.99
C PHE A 60 -14.27 -12.67 -15.32
N ARG A 61 -13.91 -11.65 -14.51
CA ARG A 61 -12.59 -11.03 -14.59
C ARG A 61 -11.55 -12.15 -14.41
N LEU A 62 -10.65 -12.23 -15.37
CA LEU A 62 -9.80 -13.39 -15.59
C LEU A 62 -8.75 -13.48 -14.47
N VAL A 63 -9.01 -14.33 -13.48
CA VAL A 63 -8.01 -14.79 -12.50
C VAL A 63 -7.26 -15.96 -13.15
N THR A 64 -6.06 -15.69 -13.67
CA THR A 64 -5.28 -16.69 -14.43
C THR A 64 -4.20 -17.31 -13.57
N HIS A 65 -3.53 -16.50 -12.74
CA HIS A 65 -2.35 -16.92 -11.99
C HIS A 65 -1.28 -17.53 -12.90
N ALA A 66 -0.90 -16.79 -13.93
CA ALA A 66 0.08 -17.24 -14.90
C ALA A 66 1.46 -17.43 -14.23
N PRO A 67 2.29 -18.38 -14.70
CA PRO A 67 3.68 -18.47 -14.25
C PRO A 67 4.43 -17.17 -14.50
N PHE A 68 5.26 -16.76 -13.54
CA PHE A 68 6.03 -15.54 -13.67
C PHE A 68 7.14 -15.69 -14.73
N ASP A 69 7.11 -14.79 -15.71
CA ASP A 69 7.97 -14.83 -16.90
C ASP A 69 9.36 -14.18 -16.69
N GLY A 70 9.65 -13.71 -15.47
CA GLY A 70 10.91 -13.04 -15.14
C GLY A 70 10.95 -11.56 -15.54
N ARG A 71 9.92 -11.02 -16.19
CA ARG A 71 9.92 -9.65 -16.69
C ARG A 71 9.41 -8.67 -15.65
N SER A 72 10.06 -7.52 -15.58
CA SER A 72 9.61 -6.37 -14.82
C SER A 72 8.66 -5.54 -15.70
N GLU A 73 7.36 -5.71 -15.48
CA GLU A 73 6.31 -4.99 -16.20
C GLU A 73 5.43 -4.20 -15.22
N ASP A 74 4.72 -3.19 -15.73
CA ASP A 74 3.67 -2.49 -14.98
C ASP A 74 2.30 -2.83 -15.54
N SER A 75 1.62 -3.76 -14.86
CA SER A 75 0.26 -4.19 -15.19
C SER A 75 -0.82 -3.27 -14.57
N PHE A 76 -0.41 -2.29 -13.74
CA PHE A 76 -1.27 -1.51 -12.84
C PHE A 76 -1.26 0.01 -13.13
N LYS A 77 -0.96 0.39 -14.37
CA LYS A 77 -0.82 1.79 -14.85
C LYS A 77 -2.01 2.70 -14.53
N ALA A 78 -3.21 2.14 -14.38
CA ALA A 78 -4.43 2.89 -14.10
C ALA A 78 -4.75 3.00 -12.60
N THR A 79 -3.83 2.57 -11.73
CA THR A 79 -4.03 2.65 -10.28
C THR A 79 -3.91 4.08 -9.78
N THR A 80 -4.88 4.52 -8.99
CA THR A 80 -4.89 5.82 -8.33
C THR A 80 -5.20 5.69 -6.84
N LEU A 81 -4.77 6.69 -6.06
CA LEU A 81 -5.10 6.81 -4.63
C LEU A 81 -5.99 8.04 -4.41
N HIS A 82 -7.08 7.85 -3.68
CA HIS A 82 -8.07 8.87 -3.38
C HIS A 82 -8.20 9.03 -1.87
N LEU A 83 -8.14 10.27 -1.39
CA LEU A 83 -8.35 10.58 0.01
C LEU A 83 -9.84 10.89 0.24
N ARG A 84 -10.47 10.21 1.21
CA ARG A 84 -11.83 10.50 1.65
C ARG A 84 -11.91 10.55 3.17
N PHE A 85 -12.95 11.22 3.68
CA PHE A 85 -13.24 11.30 5.11
C PHE A 85 -14.53 10.55 5.40
N THR A 86 -14.59 9.85 6.52
CA THR A 86 -15.85 9.29 7.01
C THR A 86 -16.57 10.34 7.87
N GLU A 87 -17.75 9.98 8.38
CA GLU A 87 -18.49 10.85 9.31
C GLU A 87 -17.96 10.76 10.75
N PHE A 88 -17.03 9.83 11.01
CA PHE A 88 -16.47 9.68 12.35
C PHE A 88 -15.55 10.85 12.71
N GLU A 89 -15.91 11.51 13.81
CA GLU A 89 -15.13 12.60 14.39
C GLU A 89 -15.14 12.48 15.93
N MET A 90 -13.98 12.67 16.54
CA MET A 90 -13.83 12.73 17.99
C MET A 90 -13.08 14.00 18.38
N ALA A 91 -13.74 14.89 19.11
CA ALA A 91 -13.10 16.10 19.64
C ALA A 91 -12.31 15.77 20.91
N PHE A 92 -11.16 16.40 21.11
CA PHE A 92 -10.48 16.37 22.39
C PHE A 92 -11.02 17.50 23.28
N ASP A 93 -11.33 17.15 24.53
CA ASP A 93 -11.64 18.16 25.55
C ASP A 93 -10.35 18.82 26.02
N VAL A 94 -10.14 20.07 25.61
CA VAL A 94 -9.01 20.91 26.01
C VAL A 94 -9.28 21.73 27.29
N GLY A 95 -10.39 21.46 27.98
CA GLY A 95 -10.70 22.05 29.29
C GLY A 95 -11.26 23.48 29.25
N GLN A 96 -11.50 24.04 28.05
CA GLN A 96 -12.15 25.34 27.91
C GLN A 96 -13.67 25.21 27.91
N ARG A 97 -14.31 25.72 28.97
CA ARG A 97 -15.77 25.81 29.05
C ARG A 97 -16.27 26.98 28.20
N GLY A 98 -17.22 26.72 27.30
CA GLY A 98 -17.91 27.75 26.51
C GLY A 98 -17.38 27.99 25.10
N ALA A 99 -16.33 27.27 24.67
CA ALA A 99 -15.89 27.26 23.28
C ALA A 99 -16.85 26.43 22.42
N ILE A 100 -17.34 27.01 21.31
CA ILE A 100 -18.15 26.30 20.31
C ILE A 100 -17.22 25.54 19.35
N ASP A 101 -16.06 26.14 19.04
CA ASP A 101 -15.07 25.56 18.14
C ASP A 101 -14.28 24.45 18.83
N LYS A 102 -14.03 23.37 18.08
CA LYS A 102 -13.16 22.28 18.49
C LYS A 102 -11.74 22.62 18.08
N ASP A 103 -10.87 22.92 19.04
CA ASP A 103 -9.48 23.26 18.76
C ASP A 103 -8.68 22.07 18.20
N LEU A 104 -9.05 20.84 18.60
CA LEU A 104 -8.40 19.60 18.19
C LEU A 104 -9.42 18.47 18.03
N CYS A 105 -9.42 17.81 16.87
CA CYS A 105 -10.25 16.61 16.64
C CYS A 105 -9.53 15.51 15.87
N LEU A 106 -9.97 14.28 16.07
CA LEU A 106 -9.68 13.13 15.22
C LEU A 106 -10.74 13.05 14.13
N VAL A 107 -10.30 12.86 12.89
CA VAL A 107 -11.18 12.55 11.76
C VAL A 107 -10.68 11.28 11.12
N GLU A 108 -11.56 10.30 10.99
CA GLU A 108 -11.23 9.06 10.27
C GLU A 108 -11.15 9.35 8.77
N THR A 109 -10.04 8.92 8.19
CA THR A 109 -9.65 9.22 6.82
C THR A 109 -9.33 7.91 6.10
N LEU A 110 -10.00 7.69 4.97
CA LEU A 110 -9.79 6.57 4.08
C LEU A 110 -8.80 6.97 2.99
N ILE A 111 -7.74 6.18 2.81
CA ILE A 111 -6.92 6.21 1.60
C ILE A 111 -7.45 5.07 0.72
N GLN A 112 -8.07 5.40 -0.39
CA GLN A 112 -8.77 4.44 -1.24
C GLN A 112 -7.99 4.18 -2.52
N VAL A 113 -7.85 2.91 -2.88
CA VAL A 113 -7.24 2.45 -4.12
C VAL A 113 -8.34 2.28 -5.16
N TYR A 114 -8.10 2.84 -6.35
CA TYR A 114 -8.93 2.64 -7.53
C TYR A 114 -8.07 2.10 -8.67
N ASP A 115 -8.66 1.27 -9.52
CA ASP A 115 -8.10 0.88 -10.81
C ASP A 115 -9.15 1.06 -11.89
N ARG A 116 -8.84 1.88 -12.90
CA ARG A 116 -9.77 2.21 -14.00
C ARG A 116 -11.14 2.66 -13.47
N ASP A 117 -11.13 3.58 -12.52
CA ASP A 117 -12.31 4.13 -11.82
C ASP A 117 -13.13 3.13 -10.98
N VAL A 118 -12.63 1.90 -10.78
CA VAL A 118 -13.26 0.90 -9.93
C VAL A 118 -12.56 0.86 -8.58
N TRP A 119 -13.32 1.01 -7.50
CA TRP A 119 -12.80 0.90 -6.14
C TRP A 119 -12.27 -0.52 -5.88
N VAL A 120 -11.03 -0.61 -5.40
CA VAL A 120 -10.34 -1.86 -5.07
C VAL A 120 -10.37 -2.11 -3.56
N GLY A 121 -10.12 -1.07 -2.77
CA GLY A 121 -10.03 -1.19 -1.32
C GLY A 121 -9.52 0.07 -0.64
N ASP A 122 -9.66 0.13 0.67
CA ASP A 122 -9.05 1.11 1.54
C ASP A 122 -7.73 0.54 2.08
N ILE A 123 -6.71 1.40 2.19
CA ILE A 123 -5.39 1.01 2.67
C ILE A 123 -5.03 1.69 3.99
N ASP A 124 -4.45 0.92 4.90
CA ASP A 124 -3.70 1.40 6.04
C ASP A 124 -2.20 1.23 5.78
N VAL A 125 -1.56 2.38 5.62
CA VAL A 125 -0.13 2.53 5.35
C VAL A 125 0.73 2.41 6.62
N LEU A 126 0.17 2.57 7.81
CA LEU A 126 0.94 2.60 9.05
C LEU A 126 1.64 1.26 9.36
N PRO A 127 0.99 0.09 9.21
CA PRO A 127 1.64 -1.21 9.41
C PRO A 127 2.81 -1.46 8.45
N LEU A 128 2.74 -0.92 7.23
CA LEU A 128 3.77 -1.11 6.20
C LEU A 128 5.12 -0.48 6.61
N PHE A 129 5.07 0.68 7.25
CA PHE A 129 6.26 1.44 7.65
C PHE A 129 6.65 1.23 9.12
N ASN A 130 5.90 0.43 9.86
CA ASN A 130 6.27 0.03 11.21
C ASN A 130 7.47 -0.92 11.18
N GLN A 131 8.62 -0.46 11.70
CA GLN A 131 9.87 -1.23 11.74
C GLN A 131 9.78 -2.54 12.55
N ARG A 132 8.78 -2.67 13.43
CA ARG A 132 8.55 -3.88 14.23
C ARG A 132 7.67 -4.91 13.52
N ASN A 133 7.16 -4.60 12.33
CA ASN A 133 6.32 -5.51 11.56
C ASN A 133 7.20 -6.50 10.78
N ASP A 134 7.33 -7.73 11.29
CA ASP A 134 8.13 -8.80 10.68
C ASP A 134 7.53 -9.37 9.39
N ALA A 135 6.25 -9.07 9.12
CA ALA A 135 5.59 -9.42 7.87
C ALA A 135 6.07 -8.57 6.67
N VAL A 136 6.80 -7.48 6.91
CA VAL A 136 7.35 -6.62 5.86
C VAL A 136 8.87 -6.78 5.78
N ARG A 137 9.36 -7.31 4.66
CA ARG A 137 10.78 -7.32 4.34
C ARG A 137 11.06 -6.41 3.15
N ARG A 138 12.13 -5.63 3.21
CA ARG A 138 12.62 -4.80 2.11
C ARG A 138 13.96 -5.36 1.65
N ASN A 139 14.03 -5.77 0.39
CA ASN A 139 15.24 -6.35 -0.16
C ASN A 139 16.22 -5.25 -0.55
N ASN A 140 17.48 -5.40 -0.12
CA ASN A 140 18.60 -4.55 -0.51
C ASN A 140 19.62 -5.38 -1.30
N ILE A 141 19.15 -6.13 -2.32
CA ILE A 141 20.02 -7.05 -3.06
C ILE A 141 20.96 -6.23 -3.94
N SER A 142 22.27 -6.43 -3.73
CA SER A 142 23.30 -6.09 -4.68
C SER A 142 23.87 -7.39 -5.24
N CYS A 143 23.40 -7.83 -6.41
CA CYS A 143 23.98 -9.03 -7.00
C CYS A 143 25.40 -8.72 -7.47
N ARG A 144 26.40 -9.27 -6.79
CA ARG A 144 27.78 -9.29 -7.26
C ARG A 144 28.04 -10.63 -7.95
N GLY A 145 27.93 -10.65 -9.28
CA GLY A 145 28.35 -11.81 -10.08
C GLY A 145 27.29 -12.90 -10.23
N CYS A 146 26.05 -12.52 -10.58
CA CYS A 146 25.04 -13.43 -11.11
C CYS A 146 25.55 -14.05 -12.42
N SER A 147 26.40 -15.05 -12.28
CA SER A 147 26.79 -15.93 -13.38
C SER A 147 25.56 -16.76 -13.67
N SER A 148 25.13 -16.81 -14.92
CA SER A 148 23.99 -17.58 -15.42
C SER A 148 24.19 -19.08 -15.18
N SER A 149 24.11 -19.53 -13.93
CA SER A 149 24.25 -20.92 -13.52
C SER A 149 22.91 -21.42 -13.02
N SER A 150 22.19 -22.13 -13.89
CA SER A 150 21.45 -23.40 -13.71
C SER A 150 20.68 -23.75 -12.42
N GLN A 151 20.65 -22.91 -11.38
CA GLN A 151 19.79 -23.04 -10.18
C GLN A 151 18.59 -22.09 -10.23
N THR A 152 18.49 -21.25 -11.28
CA THR A 152 17.37 -20.32 -11.50
C THR A 152 16.06 -21.04 -11.84
N SER A 153 16.08 -22.32 -12.19
CA SER A 153 14.88 -23.07 -12.62
C SER A 153 13.88 -23.30 -11.49
N ASP A 154 14.37 -23.57 -10.27
CA ASP A 154 13.51 -24.15 -9.23
C ASP A 154 12.65 -23.06 -8.57
N ILE A 155 13.22 -21.88 -8.29
CA ILE A 155 12.46 -20.73 -7.77
C ILE A 155 11.49 -20.23 -8.85
N HIS A 156 11.92 -20.09 -10.11
CA HIS A 156 11.03 -19.60 -11.17
C HIS A 156 9.79 -20.49 -11.37
N SER A 157 9.89 -21.79 -11.10
CA SER A 157 8.77 -22.72 -11.24
C SER A 157 7.66 -22.54 -10.19
N SER A 158 7.97 -21.89 -9.05
CA SER A 158 7.01 -21.56 -7.99
C SER A 158 6.56 -20.10 -8.02
N LEU A 159 7.08 -19.27 -8.93
CA LEU A 159 6.66 -17.87 -9.04
C LEU A 159 5.42 -17.73 -9.92
N VAL A 160 4.41 -17.03 -9.42
CA VAL A 160 3.15 -16.74 -10.11
C VAL A 160 3.03 -15.23 -10.28
N SER A 161 2.69 -14.75 -11.48
CA SER A 161 2.44 -13.33 -11.70
C SER A 161 1.06 -12.92 -11.18
N ILE A 162 1.00 -11.72 -10.61
CA ILE A 162 -0.24 -11.01 -10.27
C ILE A 162 -0.28 -9.75 -11.14
N ASP A 163 -1.21 -9.74 -12.08
CA ASP A 163 -1.29 -8.76 -13.17
C ASP A 163 -2.56 -7.93 -13.18
N ASN A 164 -3.48 -8.25 -12.30
CA ASN A 164 -4.67 -7.46 -12.06
C ASN A 164 -5.05 -7.52 -10.57
N TRP A 165 -5.96 -6.63 -10.16
CA TRP A 165 -6.36 -6.55 -8.77
C TRP A 165 -7.19 -7.75 -8.33
N GLU A 166 -7.90 -8.39 -9.25
CA GLU A 166 -8.68 -9.59 -8.97
C GLU A 166 -7.79 -10.75 -8.54
N GLU A 167 -6.65 -10.97 -9.20
CA GLU A 167 -5.66 -11.98 -8.81
C GLU A 167 -5.02 -11.69 -7.44
N LEU A 168 -4.90 -10.42 -7.04
CA LEU A 168 -4.42 -10.08 -5.68
C LEU A 168 -5.50 -10.31 -4.61
N LEU A 169 -6.76 -10.00 -4.95
CA LEU A 169 -7.90 -10.13 -4.05
C LEU A 169 -8.32 -11.60 -3.87
N ASP A 170 -8.17 -12.41 -4.92
CA ASP A 170 -8.35 -13.85 -4.97
C ASP A 170 -7.03 -14.56 -5.31
N PRO A 171 -6.08 -14.65 -4.37
CA PRO A 171 -4.78 -15.27 -4.63
C PRO A 171 -4.87 -16.80 -4.74
N PRO A 172 -3.84 -17.46 -5.32
CA PRO A 172 -3.78 -18.92 -5.39
C PRO A 172 -3.92 -19.55 -3.99
N LYS A 173 -4.66 -20.66 -3.88
CA LYS A 173 -4.89 -21.34 -2.59
C LYS A 173 -3.62 -21.89 -1.95
N ASP A 174 -2.60 -22.17 -2.77
CA ASP A 174 -1.30 -22.70 -2.38
C ASP A 174 -0.22 -21.60 -2.24
N LEU A 175 -0.65 -20.32 -2.24
CA LEU A 175 0.24 -19.18 -2.02
C LEU A 175 0.89 -19.26 -0.63
N GLY A 176 2.22 -19.25 -0.61
CA GLY A 176 3.03 -19.39 0.59
C GLY A 176 3.39 -20.83 0.97
N GLU A 177 2.81 -21.83 0.29
CA GLU A 177 3.15 -23.24 0.45
C GLU A 177 3.96 -23.75 -0.75
N LEU A 178 3.37 -23.66 -1.94
CA LEU A 178 3.97 -24.11 -3.20
C LEU A 178 4.34 -22.96 -4.12
N ASN A 179 3.58 -21.86 -4.05
CA ASN A 179 3.74 -20.71 -4.92
C ASN A 179 4.10 -19.43 -4.17
N ILE A 180 4.80 -18.53 -4.84
CA ILE A 180 5.06 -17.16 -4.38
C ILE A 180 4.51 -16.21 -5.45
N ALA A 181 3.64 -15.31 -5.03
CA ALA A 181 3.04 -14.31 -5.90
C ALA A 181 4.01 -13.12 -6.15
N VAL A 182 4.11 -12.70 -7.40
CA VAL A 182 4.90 -11.56 -7.84
C VAL A 182 3.94 -10.51 -8.41
N PHE A 183 3.74 -9.42 -7.65
CA PHE A 183 2.95 -8.28 -8.10
C PHE A 183 3.75 -7.40 -9.06
N ARG A 184 3.33 -7.35 -10.34
CA ARG A 184 4.08 -6.70 -11.42
C ARG A 184 3.68 -5.23 -11.59
N ALA A 185 4.28 -4.36 -10.79
CA ALA A 185 4.07 -2.91 -10.82
C ALA A 185 5.40 -2.15 -10.95
N TYR A 186 6.18 -2.48 -11.99
CA TYR A 186 7.48 -1.85 -12.23
C TYR A 186 7.37 -0.33 -12.35
N ASP A 187 8.21 0.40 -11.62
CA ASP A 187 8.24 1.88 -11.61
C ASP A 187 6.89 2.56 -11.30
N ASN A 188 5.96 1.83 -10.66
CA ASN A 188 4.65 2.34 -10.28
C ASN A 188 4.50 2.31 -8.76
N TRP A 189 5.08 3.32 -8.11
CA TRP A 189 5.11 3.41 -6.64
C TRP A 189 3.70 3.40 -6.02
N VAL A 190 2.70 3.95 -6.72
CA VAL A 190 1.30 4.02 -6.26
C VAL A 190 0.72 2.62 -6.18
N ALA A 191 0.83 1.82 -7.25
CA ALA A 191 0.36 0.45 -7.28
C ALA A 191 1.14 -0.44 -6.29
N ARG A 192 2.45 -0.25 -6.17
CA ARG A 192 3.28 -0.98 -5.22
C ARG A 192 2.90 -0.69 -3.77
N LEU A 193 2.67 0.57 -3.41
CA LEU A 193 2.22 0.96 -2.08
C LEU A 193 0.84 0.34 -1.78
N ALA A 194 -0.10 0.47 -2.71
CA ALA A 194 -1.44 -0.07 -2.59
C ALA A 194 -1.44 -1.60 -2.41
N ALA A 195 -0.71 -2.32 -3.26
CA ALA A 195 -0.60 -3.77 -3.18
C ALA A 195 0.05 -4.23 -1.89
N ALA A 196 1.14 -3.59 -1.46
CA ALA A 196 1.79 -3.91 -0.20
C ALA A 196 0.85 -3.76 1.00
N CYS A 197 0.06 -2.68 1.06
CA CYS A 197 -0.92 -2.48 2.14
C CYS A 197 -2.05 -3.53 2.09
N ILE A 198 -2.62 -3.76 0.90
CA ILE A 198 -3.70 -4.75 0.73
C ILE A 198 -3.21 -6.16 1.09
N SER A 199 -2.01 -6.56 0.66
CA SER A 199 -1.43 -7.85 1.00
C SER A 199 -1.24 -8.02 2.51
N LEU A 200 -0.72 -7.01 3.20
CA LEU A 200 -0.58 -7.03 4.66
C LEU A 200 -1.92 -7.12 5.37
N GLN A 201 -2.91 -6.35 4.92
CA GLN A 201 -4.27 -6.37 5.46
C GLN A 201 -4.95 -7.74 5.29
N LYS A 202 -4.61 -8.47 4.21
CA LYS A 202 -5.06 -9.86 3.99
C LYS A 202 -4.23 -10.89 4.77
N GLY A 203 -3.22 -10.47 5.54
CA GLY A 203 -2.41 -11.34 6.39
C GLY A 203 -1.19 -11.95 5.69
N PHE A 204 -0.85 -11.51 4.47
CA PHE A 204 0.32 -12.01 3.76
C PHE A 204 1.61 -11.39 4.29
N ARG A 205 2.66 -12.20 4.31
CA ARG A 205 4.04 -11.69 4.42
C ARG A 205 4.48 -11.18 3.06
N ILE A 206 5.08 -10.01 3.03
CA ILE A 206 5.50 -9.35 1.79
C ILE A 206 6.99 -9.09 1.77
N VAL A 207 7.55 -9.19 0.56
CA VAL A 207 8.91 -8.77 0.24
C VAL A 207 8.82 -7.66 -0.80
N ILE A 208 9.37 -6.49 -0.46
CA ILE A 208 9.42 -5.34 -1.35
C ILE A 208 10.81 -5.26 -1.96
N ASN A 209 10.90 -5.55 -3.24
CA ASN A 209 12.13 -5.46 -4.02
C ASN A 209 12.50 -3.99 -4.33
N PRO A 210 13.76 -3.65 -4.65
CA PRO A 210 14.08 -2.33 -5.19
C PRO A 210 13.42 -2.12 -6.57
N VAL A 211 13.25 -0.86 -7.00
CA VAL A 211 12.64 -0.55 -8.31
C VAL A 211 13.50 -1.08 -9.47
N ASP A 212 14.81 -0.85 -9.42
CA ASP A 212 15.73 -0.90 -10.57
C ASP A 212 16.73 -2.08 -10.53
N LYS A 213 16.85 -2.79 -9.39
CA LYS A 213 17.91 -3.78 -9.13
C LYS A 213 17.38 -5.11 -8.62
N VAL A 214 16.41 -5.70 -9.33
CA VAL A 214 15.87 -7.01 -8.98
C VAL A 214 16.56 -8.08 -9.83
N CYS A 215 17.23 -9.01 -9.17
CA CYS A 215 17.66 -10.24 -9.81
C CYS A 215 16.77 -11.37 -9.28
N TRP A 216 15.98 -12.00 -10.15
CA TRP A 216 15.09 -13.11 -9.78
C TRP A 216 15.83 -14.42 -9.48
N GLY A 217 17.13 -14.47 -9.78
CA GLY A 217 18.01 -15.59 -9.41
C GLY A 217 18.70 -15.45 -8.05
N CYS A 218 18.47 -14.35 -7.31
CA CYS A 218 19.07 -14.08 -6.00
C CYS A 218 17.99 -13.84 -4.95
#